data_AF-A0A926Y393-F1
#
_entry.id   AF-A0A926Y393-F1
#
_cell.length_a   1.000
_cell.length_b   1.000
_cell.length_c   1.000
_cell.angle_alpha   90.00
_cell.angle_beta   90.00
_cell.angle_gamma   90.00
#
_symmetry.space_group_name_H-M   'P 1'
#
loop_
_entity.id
_entity.type
_entity.pdbx_description
1 polymer ?
#
loop_
_entity_poly.entity_id
_entity_poly.type
_entity_poly.pdbx_seq_one_letter_code
_entity_poly.pdbx_strand_id
1 'polypeptide(L)'
;MYSALRFLTFGLLFLMSQLSQAQIIYVTPAGAGNQSGSSWANALPGTSLQSRLATATSGTFLVGAGEYTPAAVSDPTKSFFIPSGVQVYGGYVAGTTNRITTPSGTTFSGDIGSPGLVSDNSYHVVMFRNASANTRLEGVVITGGFAEAAAPNGQGGGIYNDGSGSGNQSNPNLANVLLHANTSTNGVVFGNNGANTFYTPSGSTLTVRVTPCWKRV
;
A
#
# COMPACT_ATOMS: atom_id res chain seq x y z
N MET A 1 53.83 19.30 -11.83
CA MET A 1 52.40 19.57 -12.11
C MET A 1 51.48 18.32 -12.06
N TYR A 2 51.94 17.13 -11.65
CA TYR A 2 51.10 15.91 -11.61
C TYR A 2 50.49 15.57 -10.22
N SER A 3 50.82 16.33 -9.17
CA SER A 3 50.37 16.06 -7.81
C SER A 3 48.94 16.58 -7.55
N ALA A 4 48.58 17.74 -8.10
CA ALA A 4 47.25 18.33 -7.91
C ALA A 4 46.11 17.55 -8.61
N LEU A 5 46.42 16.83 -9.70
CA LEU A 5 45.43 16.08 -10.48
C LEU A 5 44.99 14.77 -9.81
N ARG A 6 45.80 14.21 -8.89
CA ARG A 6 45.49 12.97 -8.15
C ARG A 6 44.60 13.20 -6.92
N PHE A 7 44.64 14.39 -6.32
CA PHE A 7 43.71 14.76 -5.25
C PHE A 7 42.33 15.15 -5.79
N LEU A 8 42.27 15.70 -7.01
CA LEU A 8 41.00 16.10 -7.65
C LEU A 8 40.15 14.88 -8.09
N THR A 9 40.77 13.77 -8.49
CA THR A 9 40.06 12.54 -8.88
C THR A 9 39.55 11.72 -7.70
N PHE A 10 40.27 11.70 -6.56
CA PHE A 10 39.77 11.06 -5.33
C PHE A 10 38.62 11.83 -4.68
N GLY A 11 38.60 13.17 -4.78
CA GLY A 11 37.48 13.98 -4.32
C GLY A 11 36.21 13.83 -5.18
N LEU A 12 36.36 13.57 -6.49
CA LEU A 12 35.24 13.41 -7.42
C LEU A 12 34.59 12.01 -7.35
N LEU A 13 35.36 10.96 -7.02
CA LEU A 13 34.82 9.61 -6.77
C LEU A 13 34.15 9.47 -5.39
N PHE A 14 34.50 10.31 -4.41
CA PHE A 14 33.84 10.33 -3.09
C PHE A 14 32.49 11.10 -3.10
N LEU A 15 32.24 11.92 -4.14
CA LEU A 15 30.96 12.62 -4.33
C LEU A 15 29.90 11.79 -5.07
N MET A 16 30.28 10.69 -5.71
CA MET A 16 29.37 9.84 -6.51
C MET A 16 28.93 8.54 -5.81
N SER A 17 29.40 8.28 -4.60
CA SER A 17 28.94 7.15 -3.77
C SER A 17 27.84 7.56 -2.79
N GLN A 18 26.90 8.38 -3.24
CA GLN A 18 25.57 8.43 -2.60
C GLN A 18 24.89 7.10 -2.95
N LEU A 19 25.19 6.05 -2.18
CA LEU A 19 24.38 4.84 -2.19
C LEU A 19 22.93 5.30 -2.02
N SER A 20 22.12 5.12 -3.06
CA SER A 20 20.67 5.34 -3.03
C SER A 20 20.10 4.38 -1.99
N GLN A 21 20.13 4.80 -0.73
CA GLN A 21 19.50 4.04 0.34
C GLN A 21 18.00 4.19 0.11
N ALA A 22 17.30 3.06 0.02
CA ALA A 22 15.85 3.06 -0.13
C ALA A 22 15.23 3.96 0.95
N GLN A 23 14.54 5.01 0.54
CA GLN A 23 13.95 5.99 1.46
C GLN A 23 12.92 5.30 2.34
N ILE A 24 13.14 5.32 3.66
CA ILE A 24 12.16 4.81 4.64
C ILE A 24 11.23 5.95 5.04
N ILE A 25 9.92 5.70 4.98
CA ILE A 25 8.86 6.62 5.35
C ILE A 25 8.05 6.03 6.50
N TYR A 26 7.95 6.77 7.59
CA TYR A 26 7.21 6.38 8.80
C TYR A 26 5.86 7.05 8.79
N VAL A 27 4.79 6.28 9.04
CA VAL A 27 3.41 6.77 8.91
C VAL A 27 2.61 6.38 10.15
N THR A 28 1.90 7.32 10.75
CA THR A 28 0.94 7.09 11.85
C THR A 28 -0.41 7.72 11.48
N PRO A 29 -1.54 7.32 12.10
CA PRO A 29 -2.83 7.89 11.74
C PRO A 29 -2.85 9.42 11.86
N ALA A 30 -2.35 9.95 12.98
CA ALA A 30 -2.32 11.39 13.26
C ALA A 30 -1.06 12.12 12.76
N GLY A 31 -0.01 11.39 12.36
CA GLY A 31 1.31 11.98 12.13
C GLY A 31 2.02 12.35 13.44
N ALA A 32 3.24 12.88 13.34
CA ALA A 32 4.00 13.40 14.47
C ALA A 32 5.00 14.47 14.03
N GLY A 33 5.41 15.33 14.98
CA GLY A 33 6.48 16.32 14.79
C GLY A 33 6.26 17.19 13.56
N ASN A 34 7.30 17.29 12.70
CA ASN A 34 7.23 18.07 11.46
C ASN A 34 6.55 17.35 10.28
N GLN A 35 6.02 16.14 10.51
CA GLN A 35 5.25 15.37 9.52
C GLN A 35 5.97 15.00 8.22
N SER A 36 7.31 15.06 8.20
CA SER A 36 8.12 14.73 7.01
C SER A 36 8.08 13.25 6.62
N GLY A 37 7.73 12.37 7.56
CA GLY A 37 7.83 10.92 7.44
C GLY A 37 9.25 10.38 7.66
N SER A 38 10.20 11.21 8.12
CA SER A 38 11.62 10.82 8.26
C SER A 38 11.92 9.90 9.44
N SER A 39 11.03 9.85 10.44
CA SER A 39 11.15 9.01 11.63
C SER A 39 9.78 8.86 12.30
N TRP A 40 9.66 7.97 13.29
CA TRP A 40 8.45 7.90 14.13
C TRP A 40 8.13 9.23 14.85
N ALA A 41 9.15 9.98 15.27
CA ALA A 41 8.97 11.29 15.91
C ALA A 41 8.49 12.39 14.93
N ASN A 42 8.71 12.17 13.62
CA ASN A 42 8.33 13.07 12.54
C ASN A 42 7.41 12.37 11.53
N ALA A 43 6.54 11.49 12.01
CA ALA A 43 5.75 10.59 11.16
C ALA A 43 4.79 11.34 10.23
N LEU A 44 4.67 10.86 8.99
CA LEU A 44 3.69 11.34 8.02
C LEU A 44 2.27 11.02 8.55
N PRO A 45 1.32 11.96 8.49
CA PRO A 45 -0.07 11.69 8.84
C PRO A 45 -0.71 10.77 7.82
N GLY A 46 -1.63 9.92 8.29
CA GLY A 46 -2.34 8.95 7.47
C GLY A 46 -3.13 9.58 6.33
N THR A 47 -3.65 10.79 6.53
CA THR A 47 -4.35 11.59 5.51
C THR A 47 -3.47 11.97 4.32
N SER A 48 -2.14 11.94 4.48
CA SER A 48 -1.16 12.22 3.42
C SER A 48 -0.52 10.94 2.86
N LEU A 49 -0.90 9.76 3.34
CA LEU A 49 -0.32 8.49 2.90
C LEU A 49 -0.59 8.25 1.41
N GLN A 50 -1.84 8.41 0.97
CA GLN A 50 -2.22 8.16 -0.42
C GLN A 50 -1.48 9.10 -1.38
N SER A 51 -1.41 10.40 -1.07
CA SER A 51 -0.73 11.38 -1.92
C SER A 51 0.79 11.17 -1.93
N ARG A 52 1.38 10.73 -0.81
CA ARG A 52 2.80 10.37 -0.76
C ARG A 52 3.10 9.09 -1.56
N LEU A 53 2.22 8.09 -1.53
CA LEU A 53 2.35 6.90 -2.36
C LEU A 53 2.24 7.23 -3.85
N ALA A 54 1.32 8.12 -4.24
CA ALA A 54 1.11 8.50 -5.64
C ALA A 54 2.33 9.19 -6.30
N THR A 55 3.25 9.75 -5.50
CA THR A 55 4.48 10.41 -5.99
C THR A 55 5.74 9.58 -5.75
N ALA A 56 5.63 8.42 -5.09
CA ALA A 56 6.75 7.56 -4.78
C ALA A 56 7.23 6.80 -6.03
N THR A 57 8.52 6.85 -6.31
CA THR A 57 9.16 6.05 -7.37
C THR A 57 9.84 4.80 -6.83
N SER A 58 10.20 4.82 -5.55
CA SER A 58 10.76 3.71 -4.78
C SER A 58 10.67 4.06 -3.29
N GLY A 59 10.96 3.09 -2.42
CA GLY A 59 11.05 3.32 -0.98
C GLY A 59 10.25 2.33 -0.16
N THR A 60 10.40 2.44 1.15
CA THR A 60 9.78 1.56 2.13
C THR A 60 8.91 2.38 3.07
N PHE A 61 7.63 2.03 3.18
CA PHE A 61 6.68 2.64 4.09
C PHE A 61 6.47 1.73 5.29
N LEU A 62 6.81 2.24 6.49
CA LEU A 62 6.56 1.58 7.77
C LEU A 62 5.33 2.23 8.39
N VAL A 63 4.24 1.48 8.45
CA VAL A 63 2.92 1.99 8.83
C VAL A 63 2.58 1.49 10.23
N GLY A 64 2.31 2.44 11.12
CA GLY A 64 1.91 2.20 12.49
C GLY A 64 0.52 1.57 12.60
N ALA A 65 0.22 1.02 13.77
CA ALA A 65 -1.11 0.56 14.10
C ALA A 65 -2.13 1.71 14.05
N GLY A 66 -3.34 1.41 13.57
CA GLY A 66 -4.43 2.35 13.37
C GLY A 66 -5.12 2.17 12.04
N GLU A 67 -6.12 3.01 11.79
CA GLU A 67 -6.93 3.00 10.58
C GLU A 67 -6.54 4.14 9.64
N TYR A 68 -6.50 3.84 8.36
CA TYR A 68 -6.11 4.76 7.30
C TYR A 68 -7.11 4.69 6.16
N THR A 69 -7.58 5.83 5.67
CA THR A 69 -8.45 5.94 4.50
C THR A 69 -7.72 6.63 3.34
N PRO A 70 -8.01 6.27 2.08
CA PRO A 70 -7.32 6.84 0.92
C PRO A 70 -7.77 8.26 0.58
N ALA A 71 -8.89 8.72 1.15
CA ALA A 71 -9.41 10.06 1.01
C ALA A 71 -10.26 10.44 2.23
N ALA A 72 -10.29 11.75 2.53
CA ALA A 72 -11.17 12.30 3.56
C ALA A 72 -12.57 12.66 3.02
N VAL A 73 -12.69 12.85 1.70
CA VAL A 73 -13.95 13.20 1.03
C VAL A 73 -14.47 12.00 0.24
N SER A 74 -15.79 11.97 0.01
CA SER A 74 -16.46 10.97 -0.82
C SER A 74 -15.96 11.06 -2.27
N ASP A 75 -15.01 10.20 -2.63
CA ASP A 75 -14.62 9.91 -4.00
C ASP A 75 -14.29 8.41 -4.12
N PRO A 76 -15.26 7.56 -4.51
CA PRO A 76 -15.09 6.11 -4.61
C PRO A 76 -13.93 5.67 -5.50
N THR A 77 -13.39 6.55 -6.36
CA THR A 77 -12.24 6.23 -7.22
C THR A 77 -10.90 6.28 -6.49
N LYS A 78 -10.87 6.75 -5.24
CA LYS A 78 -9.66 6.87 -4.44
C LYS A 78 -9.29 5.52 -3.82
N SER A 79 -8.01 5.19 -3.90
CA SER A 79 -7.41 3.95 -3.38
C SER A 79 -6.01 4.23 -2.85
N PHE A 80 -5.50 3.38 -1.97
CA PHE A 80 -4.07 3.29 -1.71
C PHE A 80 -3.39 2.64 -2.93
N PHE A 81 -2.96 3.48 -3.87
CA PHE A 81 -2.18 3.04 -5.03
C PHE A 81 -0.74 2.78 -4.60
N ILE A 82 -0.27 1.54 -4.69
CA ILE A 82 1.11 1.17 -4.36
C ILE A 82 1.92 1.05 -5.66
N PRO A 83 2.86 1.98 -5.93
CA PRO A 83 3.64 1.97 -7.17
C PRO A 83 4.58 0.77 -7.26
N SER A 84 4.98 0.45 -8.50
CA SER A 84 5.97 -0.60 -8.75
C SER A 84 7.27 -0.34 -8.00
N GLY A 85 7.77 -1.35 -7.27
CA GLY A 85 9.01 -1.27 -6.49
C GLY A 85 8.87 -0.60 -5.12
N VAL A 86 7.68 -0.12 -4.74
CA VAL A 86 7.39 0.39 -3.39
C VAL A 86 7.01 -0.76 -2.46
N GLN A 87 7.49 -0.68 -1.22
CA GLN A 87 7.21 -1.67 -0.18
C GLN A 87 6.44 -1.02 0.95
N VAL A 88 5.33 -1.63 1.37
CA VAL A 88 4.48 -1.16 2.47
C VAL A 88 4.40 -2.27 3.52
N TYR A 89 4.83 -1.94 4.73
CA TYR A 89 4.83 -2.85 5.88
C TYR A 89 3.99 -2.25 6.99
N GLY A 90 2.83 -2.84 7.26
CA GLY A 90 1.97 -2.50 8.39
C GLY A 90 2.29 -3.31 9.65
N GLY A 91 1.54 -3.00 10.70
CA GLY A 91 1.56 -3.68 11.98
C GLY A 91 2.55 -3.11 12.99
N TYR A 92 3.22 -2.00 12.68
CA TYR A 92 4.21 -1.43 13.59
C TYR A 92 3.57 -0.81 14.83
N VAL A 93 4.17 -1.08 15.99
CA VAL A 93 3.93 -0.26 17.18
C VAL A 93 4.79 1.01 17.04
N ALA A 94 4.15 2.15 16.78
CA ALA A 94 4.85 3.41 16.51
C ALA A 94 5.85 3.78 17.62
N GLY A 95 7.03 4.25 17.23
CA GLY A 95 8.14 4.53 18.16
C GLY A 95 9.01 3.30 18.48
N THR A 96 8.67 2.12 17.97
CA THR A 96 9.45 0.89 18.15
C THR A 96 9.75 0.21 16.81
N THR A 97 10.45 -0.93 16.85
CA THR A 97 10.65 -1.84 15.71
C THR A 97 9.72 -3.04 15.74
N ASN A 98 8.86 -3.17 16.75
CA ASN A 98 7.96 -4.30 16.93
C ASN A 98 6.82 -4.27 15.91
N ARG A 99 6.48 -5.44 15.36
CA ARG A 99 5.36 -5.62 14.43
C ARG A 99 4.41 -6.71 14.91
N ILE A 100 3.12 -6.42 14.87
CA ILE A 100 2.04 -7.39 15.03
C ILE A 100 1.36 -7.52 13.67
N THR A 101 1.45 -8.70 13.04
CA THR A 101 0.97 -8.91 11.65
C THR A 101 -0.15 -9.95 11.53
N THR A 102 -0.54 -10.62 12.63
CA THR A 102 -1.53 -11.72 12.60
C THR A 102 -2.51 -11.66 13.79
N PRO A 103 -3.68 -10.99 13.65
CA PRO A 103 -3.98 -10.00 12.62
C PRO A 103 -3.13 -8.73 12.82
N SER A 104 -2.99 -7.93 11.76
CA SER A 104 -2.23 -6.68 11.85
C SER A 104 -2.96 -5.62 12.67
N GLY A 105 -2.21 -4.79 13.39
CA GLY A 105 -2.74 -3.56 13.99
C GLY A 105 -2.99 -2.42 12.98
N THR A 106 -2.55 -2.56 11.73
CA THR A 106 -2.75 -1.56 10.67
C THR A 106 -3.92 -1.97 9.77
N THR A 107 -4.89 -1.06 9.63
CA THR A 107 -6.07 -1.23 8.79
C THR A 107 -6.10 -0.20 7.67
N PHE A 108 -6.16 -0.65 6.42
CA PHE A 108 -6.54 0.19 5.28
C PHE A 108 -8.04 0.04 5.08
N SER A 109 -8.76 1.15 5.18
CA SER A 109 -10.21 1.23 5.12
C SER A 109 -10.67 2.01 3.89
N GLY A 110 -11.65 1.48 3.18
CA GLY A 110 -12.34 2.16 2.10
C GLY A 110 -13.53 3.01 2.57
N ASP A 111 -13.83 3.04 3.88
CA ASP A 111 -14.89 3.87 4.48
C ASP A 111 -14.47 5.35 4.43
N ILE A 112 -14.77 6.00 3.30
CA ILE A 112 -14.43 7.40 3.01
C ILE A 112 -15.70 8.25 3.03
N GLY A 113 -15.59 9.55 3.28
CA GLY A 113 -16.77 10.40 3.35
C GLY A 113 -17.54 10.19 4.65
N SER A 114 -18.74 9.59 4.57
CA SER A 114 -19.64 9.44 5.71
C SER A 114 -19.43 8.09 6.40
N PRO A 115 -19.00 8.05 7.68
CA PRO A 115 -18.69 6.79 8.35
C PRO A 115 -19.82 5.76 8.26
N GLY A 116 -19.51 4.58 7.73
CA GLY A 116 -20.43 3.44 7.59
C GLY A 116 -21.39 3.52 6.40
N LEU A 117 -21.31 4.56 5.57
CA LEU A 117 -22.14 4.69 4.37
C LEU A 117 -21.51 3.93 3.20
N VAL A 118 -21.86 2.66 3.03
CA VAL A 118 -21.24 1.81 1.99
C VAL A 118 -21.23 2.38 0.55
N SER A 119 -22.14 3.30 0.21
CA SER A 119 -22.25 3.88 -1.13
C SER A 119 -21.20 4.94 -1.47
N ASP A 120 -20.55 5.56 -0.47
CA ASP A 120 -19.45 6.50 -0.73
C ASP A 120 -18.06 5.86 -0.55
N ASN A 121 -18.01 4.62 -0.07
CA ASN A 121 -16.78 3.84 0.04
C ASN A 121 -15.97 3.75 -1.26
N SER A 122 -14.66 3.63 -1.11
CA SER A 122 -13.74 3.30 -2.21
C SER A 122 -14.16 2.02 -2.94
N TYR A 123 -14.14 2.04 -4.27
CA TYR A 123 -14.34 0.83 -5.09
C TYR A 123 -13.25 -0.21 -4.78
N HIS A 124 -11.99 0.23 -4.73
CA HIS A 124 -10.85 -0.60 -4.37
C HIS A 124 -10.12 0.07 -3.22
N VAL A 125 -9.89 -0.63 -2.12
CA VAL A 125 -9.12 -0.05 -1.01
C VAL A 125 -7.64 0.07 -1.39
N VAL A 126 -7.07 -1.00 -1.97
CA VAL A 126 -5.70 -1.04 -2.45
C VAL A 126 -5.69 -1.29 -3.95
N MET A 127 -4.81 -0.59 -4.66
CA MET A 127 -4.61 -0.78 -6.09
C MET A 127 -3.14 -0.96 -6.44
N PHE A 128 -2.88 -1.90 -7.34
CA PHE A 128 -1.60 -2.07 -8.02
C PHE A 128 -1.81 -1.91 -9.53
N ARG A 129 -0.82 -1.37 -10.22
CA ARG A 129 -0.76 -1.37 -11.68
C ARG A 129 0.65 -1.62 -12.15
N ASN A 130 0.82 -2.58 -13.06
CA ASN A 130 2.11 -2.95 -13.63
C ASN A 130 3.21 -3.15 -12.56
N ALA A 131 2.83 -3.75 -11.42
CA ALA A 131 3.70 -3.87 -10.26
C ALA A 131 4.78 -4.94 -10.52
N SER A 132 6.03 -4.60 -10.25
CA SER A 132 7.14 -5.57 -10.29
C SER A 132 7.09 -6.50 -9.08
N ALA A 133 7.83 -7.62 -9.14
CA ALA A 133 8.02 -8.55 -8.02
C ALA A 133 8.68 -7.92 -6.78
N ASN A 134 9.27 -6.73 -6.91
CA ASN A 134 9.85 -5.97 -5.80
C ASN A 134 8.81 -5.12 -5.04
N THR A 135 7.60 -4.99 -5.59
CA THR A 135 6.47 -4.31 -4.96
C THR A 135 5.92 -5.19 -3.86
N ARG A 136 5.74 -4.66 -2.65
CA ARG A 136 5.29 -5.47 -1.51
C ARG A 136 4.23 -4.77 -0.69
N LEU A 137 3.23 -5.54 -0.27
CA LEU A 137 2.29 -5.16 0.78
C LEU A 137 2.25 -6.27 1.83
N GLU A 138 2.57 -5.91 3.06
CA GLU A 138 2.64 -6.88 4.14
C GLU A 138 2.06 -6.39 5.45
N GLY A 139 1.36 -7.27 6.15
CA GLY A 139 0.94 -7.05 7.53
C GLY A 139 -0.10 -5.94 7.60
N VAL A 140 -1.18 -6.06 6.82
CA VAL A 140 -2.30 -5.11 6.83
C VAL A 140 -3.64 -5.84 6.84
N VAL A 141 -4.62 -5.25 7.51
CA VAL A 141 -6.04 -5.57 7.33
C VAL A 141 -6.60 -4.61 6.28
N ILE A 142 -7.41 -5.11 5.36
CA ILE A 142 -8.05 -4.32 4.30
C ILE A 142 -9.56 -4.51 4.41
N THR A 143 -10.30 -3.42 4.53
CA THR A 143 -11.75 -3.42 4.77
C THR A 143 -12.48 -2.27 4.09
N GLY A 144 -13.80 -2.38 3.97
CA GLY A 144 -14.64 -1.27 3.54
C GLY A 144 -14.58 -0.97 2.05
N GLY A 145 -14.04 -1.86 1.21
CA GLY A 145 -14.13 -1.71 -0.24
C GLY A 145 -15.50 -2.09 -0.80
N PHE A 146 -15.99 -1.34 -1.77
CA PHE A 146 -17.34 -1.49 -2.36
C PHE A 146 -17.32 -1.43 -3.89
N ALA A 147 -16.79 -2.48 -4.55
CA ALA A 147 -16.70 -2.56 -6.01
C ALA A 147 -18.01 -3.02 -6.67
N GLU A 148 -19.07 -2.20 -6.57
CA GLU A 148 -20.39 -2.45 -7.19
C GLU A 148 -20.71 -1.51 -8.37
N ALA A 149 -19.71 -1.15 -9.18
CA ALA A 149 -19.88 -0.30 -10.35
C ALA A 149 -19.55 -1.02 -11.68
N ALA A 150 -19.77 -0.35 -12.81
CA ALA A 150 -19.41 -0.87 -14.12
C ALA A 150 -17.91 -1.19 -14.20
N ALA A 151 -17.53 -2.12 -15.08
CA ALA A 151 -16.13 -2.52 -15.26
C ALA A 151 -15.21 -1.30 -15.48
N PRO A 152 -14.02 -1.24 -14.85
CA PRO A 152 -13.41 -2.30 -14.03
C PRO A 152 -13.84 -2.31 -12.56
N ASN A 153 -14.68 -1.37 -12.11
CA ASN A 153 -15.02 -1.13 -10.71
C ASN A 153 -16.08 -2.12 -10.14
N GLY A 154 -16.30 -3.25 -10.80
CA GLY A 154 -17.21 -4.34 -10.39
C GLY A 154 -16.50 -5.53 -9.73
N GLN A 155 -15.18 -5.43 -9.53
CA GLN A 155 -14.31 -6.48 -9.00
C GLN A 155 -13.20 -5.89 -8.12
N GLY A 156 -12.63 -6.65 -7.20
CA GLY A 156 -11.50 -6.20 -6.39
C GLY A 156 -11.85 -5.18 -5.32
N GLY A 157 -12.92 -5.43 -4.55
CA GLY A 157 -13.33 -4.55 -3.45
C GLY A 157 -12.19 -4.24 -2.48
N GLY A 158 -11.44 -5.26 -2.04
CA GLY A 158 -10.27 -5.07 -1.18
C GLY A 158 -9.05 -4.66 -1.99
N ILE A 159 -8.62 -5.51 -2.92
CA ILE A 159 -7.46 -5.25 -3.79
C ILE A 159 -7.84 -5.39 -5.26
N TYR A 160 -7.42 -4.42 -6.06
CA TYR A 160 -7.43 -4.50 -7.52
C TYR A 160 -6.00 -4.46 -8.09
N ASN A 161 -5.61 -5.52 -8.80
CA ASN A 161 -4.31 -5.65 -9.44
C ASN A 161 -4.46 -5.57 -10.97
N ASP A 162 -3.98 -4.47 -11.56
CA ASP A 162 -4.13 -4.16 -12.97
C ASP A 162 -2.82 -4.45 -13.74
N GLY A 163 -2.78 -5.57 -14.45
CA GLY A 163 -1.76 -5.90 -15.45
C GLY A 163 -2.36 -5.97 -16.86
N SER A 164 -3.47 -5.28 -17.11
CA SER A 164 -4.15 -5.32 -18.41
C SER A 164 -3.34 -4.60 -19.49
N GLY A 165 -3.48 -5.06 -20.74
CA GLY A 165 -2.73 -4.54 -21.89
C GLY A 165 -1.66 -5.51 -22.40
N SER A 166 -1.42 -5.50 -23.70
CA SER A 166 -0.43 -6.38 -24.33
C SER A 166 0.98 -6.09 -23.80
N GLY A 167 1.67 -7.10 -23.29
CA GLY A 167 3.02 -6.97 -22.71
C GLY A 167 3.09 -6.46 -21.27
N ASN A 168 1.95 -6.12 -20.66
CA ASN A 168 1.90 -5.70 -19.26
C ASN A 168 1.87 -6.91 -18.32
N GLN A 169 2.48 -6.75 -17.14
CA GLN A 169 2.48 -7.72 -16.04
C GLN A 169 2.41 -6.98 -14.71
N SER A 170 1.71 -7.56 -13.73
CA SER A 170 1.57 -6.99 -12.39
C SER A 170 1.63 -8.09 -11.34
N ASN A 171 2.81 -8.23 -10.72
CA ASN A 171 3.18 -9.34 -9.83
C ASN A 171 3.61 -8.82 -8.44
N PRO A 172 2.76 -8.10 -7.68
CA PRO A 172 3.11 -7.65 -6.34
C PRO A 172 3.23 -8.83 -5.36
N ASN A 173 4.08 -8.68 -4.35
CA ASN A 173 4.23 -9.62 -3.26
C ASN A 173 3.29 -9.26 -2.10
N LEU A 174 2.36 -10.16 -1.78
CA LEU A 174 1.42 -9.99 -0.66
C LEU A 174 1.75 -11.01 0.44
N ALA A 175 1.91 -10.54 1.68
CA ALA A 175 2.17 -11.41 2.82
C ALA A 175 1.42 -10.92 4.07
N ASN A 176 0.81 -11.82 4.85
CA ASN A 176 0.08 -11.45 6.07
C ASN A 176 -0.96 -10.34 5.83
N VAL A 177 -1.66 -10.43 4.69
CA VAL A 177 -2.76 -9.53 4.32
C VAL A 177 -4.08 -10.22 4.65
N LEU A 178 -4.92 -9.54 5.43
CA LEU A 178 -6.27 -9.99 5.74
C LEU A 178 -7.27 -9.12 4.99
N LEU A 179 -8.10 -9.71 4.13
CA LEU A 179 -9.32 -9.03 3.68
C LEU A 179 -10.46 -9.36 4.61
N HIS A 180 -11.18 -8.31 5.01
CA HIS A 180 -12.35 -8.40 5.86
C HIS A 180 -13.39 -7.40 5.38
N ALA A 181 -14.67 -7.76 5.37
CA ALA A 181 -15.79 -6.85 5.04
C ALA A 181 -15.57 -5.98 3.79
N ASN A 182 -15.20 -6.60 2.67
CA ASN A 182 -15.15 -5.98 1.35
C ASN A 182 -16.22 -6.61 0.45
N THR A 183 -16.81 -5.82 -0.46
CA THR A 183 -17.90 -6.22 -1.35
C THR A 183 -17.50 -5.98 -2.81
N SER A 184 -17.95 -6.84 -3.71
CA SER A 184 -17.88 -6.62 -5.16
C SER A 184 -18.97 -7.36 -5.92
N THR A 185 -19.42 -6.82 -7.05
CA THR A 185 -20.47 -7.42 -7.90
C THR A 185 -20.12 -8.85 -8.33
N ASN A 186 -18.86 -9.10 -8.66
CA ASN A 186 -18.41 -10.41 -9.13
C ASN A 186 -17.97 -11.36 -7.99
N GLY A 187 -18.18 -10.98 -6.71
CA GLY A 187 -17.76 -11.76 -5.53
C GLY A 187 -16.23 -11.85 -5.33
N VAL A 188 -15.46 -11.24 -6.23
CA VAL A 188 -14.01 -11.20 -6.21
C VAL A 188 -13.57 -10.00 -5.37
N VAL A 189 -13.21 -10.23 -4.11
CA VAL A 189 -12.60 -9.19 -3.24
C VAL A 189 -11.13 -8.91 -3.59
N PHE A 190 -10.52 -9.76 -4.42
CA PHE A 190 -9.19 -9.62 -5.03
C PHE A 190 -9.26 -9.71 -6.57
N GLY A 191 -9.41 -8.58 -7.25
CA GLY A 191 -9.53 -8.55 -8.72
C GLY A 191 -8.16 -8.55 -9.38
N ASN A 192 -7.94 -9.42 -10.39
CA ASN A 192 -6.73 -9.43 -11.20
C ASN A 192 -7.12 -9.32 -12.67
N ASN A 193 -6.48 -8.40 -13.40
CA ASN A 193 -6.70 -8.23 -14.84
C ASN A 193 -5.38 -8.43 -15.58
N GLY A 194 -5.26 -9.48 -16.40
CA GLY A 194 -4.04 -9.82 -17.17
C GLY A 194 -3.42 -11.20 -16.83
N ALA A 195 -2.35 -11.55 -17.56
CA ALA A 195 -1.66 -12.84 -17.41
C ALA A 195 -0.62 -12.76 -16.27
N ASN A 196 -1.01 -13.08 -15.03
CA ASN A 196 -0.10 -13.00 -13.86
C ASN A 196 -0.18 -14.24 -12.96
N THR A 197 0.96 -14.58 -12.34
CA THR A 197 1.11 -15.59 -11.29
C THR A 197 1.41 -14.91 -9.95
N PHE A 198 0.59 -15.17 -8.93
CA PHE A 198 0.86 -14.68 -7.57
C PHE A 198 1.99 -15.48 -6.93
N TYR A 199 3.05 -14.79 -6.48
CA TYR A 199 4.10 -15.40 -5.66
C TYR A 199 3.81 -15.15 -4.18
N THR A 200 3.35 -16.19 -3.49
CA THR A 200 3.36 -16.22 -2.02
C THR A 200 4.71 -16.79 -1.58
N PRO A 201 5.55 -16.04 -0.85
CA PRO A 201 6.78 -16.60 -0.29
C PRO A 201 6.42 -17.76 0.65
N SER A 202 7.23 -18.82 0.66
CA SER A 202 7.09 -19.94 1.60
C SER A 202 6.85 -19.42 3.03
N GLY A 203 5.75 -19.86 3.65
CA GLY A 203 5.34 -19.43 5.01
C GLY A 203 4.41 -18.21 5.07
N SER A 204 4.02 -17.61 3.95
CA SER A 204 3.06 -16.48 3.91
C SER A 204 1.63 -16.97 3.69
N THR A 205 0.70 -16.65 4.60
CA THR A 205 -0.73 -16.96 4.41
C THR A 205 -1.46 -15.76 3.80
N LEU A 206 -1.93 -15.87 2.56
CA LEU A 206 -3.01 -15.03 2.06
C LEU A 206 -4.32 -15.57 2.63
N THR A 207 -4.76 -15.03 3.76
CA THR A 207 -6.03 -15.47 4.36
C THR A 207 -7.16 -14.62 3.79
N VAL A 208 -7.83 -15.14 2.76
CA VAL A 208 -9.09 -14.58 2.26
C VAL A 208 -10.22 -15.14 3.14
N ARG A 209 -10.60 -14.44 4.21
CA ARG A 209 -11.84 -14.78 4.94
C ARG A 209 -13.00 -14.03 4.32
N VAL A 210 -13.71 -14.70 3.41
CA VAL A 210 -15.03 -14.24 2.96
C VAL A 210 -16.01 -14.55 4.09
N THR A 211 -16.29 -13.58 4.96
CA THR A 211 -17.46 -13.66 5.83
C THR A 211 -18.68 -13.38 4.95
N PRO A 212 -19.63 -14.33 4.78
CA PRO A 212 -20.87 -14.03 4.10
C PRO A 212 -21.61 -12.95 4.90
N CYS A 213 -21.77 -11.77 4.30
CA CYS A 213 -22.72 -10.80 4.79
C CYS A 213 -24.11 -11.38 4.49
N TRP A 214 -24.80 -11.86 5.51
CA TRP A 214 -26.19 -12.26 5.38
C TRP A 214 -26.97 -11.05 4.89
N LYS A 215 -27.60 -11.16 3.71
CA LYS A 215 -28.64 -10.22 3.26
C LYS A 215 -29.63 -10.10 4.41
N ARG A 216 -29.72 -8.92 5.01
CA ARG A 216 -30.87 -8.59 5.84
C ARG A 216 -32.04 -8.44 4.85
N VAL A 217 -32.96 -9.40 4.94
CA VAL A 217 -34.27 -9.39 4.27
C VAL A 217 -35.07 -8.19 4.72
#